data_AF-A0A0K8UTV9-F1
#
_entry.id   AF-A0A0K8UTV9-F1
#
_cell.length_a   1.000
_cell.length_b   1.000
_cell.length_c   1.000
_cell.angle_alpha   90.00
_cell.angle_beta   90.00
_cell.angle_gamma   90.00
#
_symmetry.space_group_name_H-M   'P 1'
#
loop_
_entity.id
_entity.type
_entity.pdbx_description
1 polymer ?
#
loop_
_entity_poly.entity_id
_entity_poly.type
_entity_poly.pdbx_seq_one_letter_code
_entity_poly.pdbx_strand_id
1 'polypeptide(L)'
;NVLHEDNNCVEKTGRLIKLPPLILEGDLLAIVQSLNNKQREYFAHVMHNVSKKKIFYEYVRGGAGVGKTRLITTIYQSLTLRANSVPGTNPETAKVLLCTPTGKASFGTGGLTLHSVFSLPV
;
A
#
# COMPACT_ATOMS: atom_id res chain seq x y z
N ASN A 1 51.02 -12.81 16.60
CA ASN A 1 49.66 -13.33 16.32
C ASN A 1 48.63 -12.25 16.55
N VAL A 2 48.38 -11.49 15.50
CA VAL A 2 47.19 -10.65 15.35
C VAL A 2 46.07 -11.61 14.98
N LEU A 3 45.03 -11.72 15.82
CA LEU A 3 43.76 -12.26 15.40
C LEU A 3 42.78 -11.09 15.37
N HIS A 4 42.43 -10.73 14.13
CA HIS A 4 41.25 -9.97 13.76
C HIS A 4 40.02 -10.63 14.40
N GLU A 5 39.33 -9.92 15.28
CA GLU A 5 37.90 -10.14 15.48
C GLU A 5 37.16 -9.10 14.64
N ASP A 6 36.79 -9.53 13.44
CA ASP A 6 35.87 -8.83 12.57
C ASP A 6 34.49 -8.81 13.25
N ASN A 7 34.20 -7.73 13.97
CA ASN A 7 32.84 -7.41 14.39
C ASN A 7 32.03 -7.06 13.13
N ASN A 8 31.51 -8.11 12.48
CA ASN A 8 30.56 -8.05 11.38
C ASN A 8 29.26 -7.40 11.87
N CYS A 9 29.26 -6.07 11.87
CA CYS A 9 28.07 -5.27 11.96
C CYS A 9 27.28 -5.55 10.68
N VAL A 10 26.38 -6.52 10.73
CA VAL A 10 25.40 -6.74 9.67
C VAL A 10 24.53 -5.50 9.62
N GLU A 11 24.95 -4.51 8.83
CA GLU A 11 24.06 -3.46 8.35
C GLU A 11 22.91 -4.18 7.66
N LYS A 12 21.76 -4.26 8.34
CA LYS A 12 20.50 -4.49 7.65
C LYS A 12 20.28 -3.25 6.79
N THR A 13 20.86 -3.23 5.60
CA THR A 13 20.48 -2.30 4.53
C THR A 13 19.02 -2.60 4.21
N GLY A 14 18.10 -2.01 4.97
CA GLY A 14 16.69 -2.00 4.63
C GLY A 14 16.60 -1.35 3.26
N ARG A 15 16.11 -2.10 2.26
CA ARG A 15 15.88 -1.50 0.94
C ARG A 15 14.92 -0.34 1.11
N LEU A 16 15.34 0.84 0.65
CA LEU A 16 14.47 2.00 0.60
C LEU A 16 13.41 1.76 -0.48
N ILE A 17 12.17 1.55 -0.05
CA ILE A 17 11.02 1.38 -0.92
C ILE A 17 10.33 2.74 -1.04
N LYS A 18 10.33 3.33 -2.23
CA LYS A 18 9.60 4.60 -2.47
C LYS A 18 8.10 4.31 -2.57
N LEU A 19 7.36 4.65 -1.51
CA LEU A 19 5.91 4.48 -1.46
C LEU A 19 5.18 5.52 -2.32
N PRO A 20 3.98 5.20 -2.84
CA PRO A 20 3.12 6.19 -3.48
C PRO A 20 2.88 7.39 -2.55
N PRO A 21 2.95 8.64 -3.06
CA PRO A 21 2.73 9.84 -2.27
C PRO A 21 1.32 9.85 -1.68
N LEU A 22 1.20 10.32 -0.44
CA LEU A 22 -0.09 10.47 0.22
C LEU A 22 -0.75 11.77 -0.21
N ILE A 23 -2.05 11.70 -0.42
CA ILE A 23 -2.89 12.88 -0.68
C ILE A 23 -3.40 13.48 0.63
N LEU A 24 -3.83 14.74 0.59
CA LEU A 24 -4.42 15.39 1.74
C LEU A 24 -5.76 14.75 2.11
N GLU A 25 -6.07 14.73 3.40
CA GLU A 25 -7.31 14.10 3.91
C GLU A 25 -8.58 14.68 3.27
N GLY A 26 -8.64 15.99 3.06
CA GLY A 26 -9.76 16.64 2.36
C GLY A 26 -9.99 16.11 0.94
N ASP A 27 -8.90 15.96 0.17
CA ASP A 27 -8.96 15.42 -1.19
C ASP A 27 -9.37 13.95 -1.20
N LEU A 28 -8.88 13.17 -0.23
CA LEU A 28 -9.28 11.78 -0.08
C LEU A 28 -10.78 11.67 0.21
N LEU A 29 -11.32 12.50 1.10
CA LEU A 29 -12.75 12.52 1.41
C LEU A 29 -13.58 12.81 0.17
N ALA A 30 -13.17 13.79 -0.66
CA ALA A 30 -13.83 14.08 -1.93
C ALA A 30 -13.81 12.86 -2.88
N ILE A 31 -12.68 12.14 -2.97
CA ILE A 31 -12.58 10.92 -3.78
C ILE A 31 -13.54 9.84 -3.25
N VAL A 32 -13.54 9.58 -1.94
CA VAL A 32 -14.42 8.58 -1.31
C VAL A 32 -15.90 8.92 -1.56
N GLN A 33 -16.28 10.20 -1.44
CA GLN A 33 -17.64 10.67 -1.72
C GLN A 33 -18.03 10.49 -3.19
N SER A 34 -17.08 10.62 -4.12
CA SER A 34 -17.34 10.44 -5.55
C SER A 34 -17.29 8.98 -6.05
N LEU A 35 -17.09 7.99 -5.16
CA LEU A 35 -17.18 6.58 -5.52
C LEU A 35 -18.64 6.22 -5.87
N ASN A 36 -18.82 5.35 -6.87
CA ASN A 36 -20.15 4.80 -7.16
C ASN A 36 -20.60 3.84 -6.05
N ASN A 37 -21.89 3.48 -6.06
CA ASN A 37 -22.50 2.68 -4.98
C ASN A 37 -21.76 1.36 -4.71
N LYS A 38 -21.41 0.60 -5.76
CA LYS A 38 -20.69 -0.69 -5.62
C LYS A 38 -19.27 -0.51 -5.10
N GLN A 39 -18.57 0.52 -5.57
CA GLN A 39 -17.23 0.86 -5.09
C GLN A 39 -17.25 1.30 -3.63
N ARG A 40 -18.26 2.09 -3.23
CA ARG A 40 -18.43 2.57 -1.85
C ARG A 40 -18.76 1.44 -0.89
N GLU A 41 -19.63 0.53 -1.29
CA GLU A 41 -19.96 -0.68 -0.53
C GLU A 41 -18.71 -1.54 -0.29
N TYR A 42 -17.94 -1.83 -1.35
CA TYR A 42 -16.70 -2.59 -1.24
C TYR A 42 -15.65 -1.85 -0.39
N PHE A 43 -15.51 -0.53 -0.57
CA PHE A 43 -14.62 0.29 0.27
C PHE A 43 -15.00 0.17 1.75
N ALA A 44 -16.28 0.31 2.10
CA ALA A 44 -16.75 0.19 3.47
C ALA A 44 -16.47 -1.21 4.06
N HIS A 45 -16.67 -2.28 3.26
CA HIS A 45 -16.34 -3.65 3.65
C HIS A 45 -14.87 -3.82 4.00
N VAL A 46 -13.95 -3.34 3.16
CA VAL A 46 -12.51 -3.39 3.42
C VAL A 46 -12.15 -2.62 4.69
N MET A 47 -12.64 -1.38 4.83
CA MET A 47 -12.36 -0.55 6.01
C MET A 47 -12.90 -1.20 7.30
N HIS A 48 -14.06 -1.86 7.23
CA HIS A 48 -14.63 -2.59 8.36
C HIS A 48 -13.76 -3.79 8.75
N ASN A 49 -13.35 -4.63 7.79
CA ASN A 49 -12.56 -5.81 8.09
C ASN A 49 -11.17 -5.49 8.64
N VAL A 50 -10.50 -4.45 8.11
CA VAL A 50 -9.25 -3.95 8.70
C VAL A 50 -9.47 -3.45 10.12
N SER A 51 -10.57 -2.73 10.39
CA SER A 51 -10.91 -2.26 11.75
C SER A 51 -11.07 -3.41 12.74
N LYS A 52 -11.61 -4.54 12.28
CA LYS A 52 -11.81 -5.75 13.09
C LYS A 52 -10.54 -6.60 13.20
N LYS A 53 -9.41 -6.17 12.62
CA LYS A 53 -8.14 -6.92 12.56
C LYS A 53 -8.32 -8.35 12.04
N LYS A 54 -9.29 -8.56 11.14
CA LYS A 54 -9.52 -9.85 10.50
C LYS A 54 -8.49 -10.04 9.40
N ILE A 55 -8.01 -11.27 9.22
CA ILE A 55 -7.28 -11.67 8.01
C ILE A 55 -8.33 -11.98 6.95
N PHE A 56 -8.21 -11.36 5.77
CA PHE A 56 -9.14 -11.59 4.67
C PHE A 56 -8.41 -11.48 3.33
N TYR A 57 -8.92 -12.19 2.33
CA TYR A 57 -8.42 -12.21 0.97
C TYR A 57 -9.60 -11.88 0.05
N GLU A 58 -9.47 -10.84 -0.75
CA GLU A 58 -10.56 -10.32 -1.56
C GLU A 58 -10.12 -10.14 -3.01
N TYR A 59 -11.07 -10.32 -3.92
CA TYR A 59 -10.84 -10.19 -5.35
C TYR A 59 -11.88 -9.27 -5.99
N VAL A 60 -11.41 -8.17 -6.58
CA VAL A 60 -12.27 -7.20 -7.27
C VAL A 60 -12.28 -7.49 -8.76
N ARG A 61 -13.43 -7.93 -9.27
CA ARG A 61 -13.68 -8.12 -10.71
C ARG A 61 -14.43 -6.92 -11.31
N GLY A 62 -14.20 -6.66 -12.59
CA GLY A 62 -14.98 -5.70 -13.36
C GLY A 62 -14.40 -5.46 -14.75
N GLY A 63 -15.21 -4.90 -15.66
CA GLY A 63 -14.80 -4.57 -17.03
C GLY A 63 -13.66 -3.55 -17.12
N ALA A 64 -13.11 -3.34 -18.32
CA ALA A 64 -12.17 -2.25 -18.56
C ALA A 64 -12.84 -0.89 -18.31
N GLY A 65 -12.08 0.11 -17.86
CA GLY A 65 -12.59 1.48 -17.67
C GLY A 65 -13.51 1.72 -16.47
N VAL A 66 -13.96 0.68 -15.74
CA VAL A 66 -14.91 0.84 -14.61
C VAL A 66 -14.31 1.47 -13.34
N GLY A 67 -13.07 1.94 -13.38
CA GLY A 67 -12.42 2.61 -12.25
C GLY A 67 -11.85 1.70 -11.16
N LYS A 68 -11.48 0.45 -11.47
CA LYS A 68 -10.84 -0.47 -10.49
C LYS A 68 -9.58 0.13 -9.86
N THR A 69 -8.69 0.69 -10.69
CA THR A 69 -7.48 1.36 -10.22
C THR A 69 -7.81 2.49 -9.24
N ARG A 70 -8.82 3.31 -9.55
CA ARG A 70 -9.28 4.38 -8.67
C ARG A 70 -9.70 3.85 -7.30
N LEU A 71 -10.53 2.80 -7.27
CA LEU A 71 -10.95 2.16 -6.02
C LEU A 71 -9.75 1.61 -5.21
N ILE A 72 -8.83 0.89 -5.84
CA ILE A 72 -7.66 0.31 -5.16
C ILE A 72 -6.75 1.42 -4.61
N THR A 73 -6.49 2.48 -5.38
CA THR A 73 -5.71 3.63 -4.91
C THR A 73 -6.40 4.35 -3.76
N THR A 74 -7.73 4.52 -3.79
CA THR A 74 -8.49 5.10 -2.67
C THR A 74 -8.35 4.26 -1.40
N ILE A 75 -8.47 2.93 -1.50
CA ILE A 75 -8.27 2.02 -0.36
C ILE A 75 -6.85 2.17 0.19
N TYR A 76 -5.82 2.18 -0.66
CA TYR A 76 -4.44 2.37 -0.24
C TYR A 76 -4.26 3.68 0.55
N GLN A 77 -4.76 4.80 0.01
CA GLN A 77 -4.66 6.11 0.65
C GLN A 77 -5.36 6.12 2.02
N SER A 78 -6.60 5.62 2.09
CA SER A 78 -7.38 5.57 3.33
C SER A 78 -6.74 4.70 4.41
N LEU A 79 -6.24 3.52 4.04
CA LEU A 79 -5.59 2.61 4.98
C LEU A 79 -4.25 3.19 5.47
N THR A 80 -3.47 3.80 4.59
CA THR A 80 -2.17 4.36 4.96
C THR A 80 -2.33 5.56 5.89
N LEU A 81 -3.24 6.49 5.57
CA LEU A 81 -3.53 7.63 6.44
C LEU A 81 -4.03 7.17 7.82
N ARG A 82 -4.96 6.21 7.86
CA ARG A 82 -5.45 5.64 9.12
C ARG A 82 -4.35 4.94 9.92
N ALA A 83 -3.45 4.23 9.26
CA ALA A 83 -2.34 3.56 9.95
C ALA A 83 -1.31 4.57 10.48
N ASN A 84 -1.16 5.71 9.81
CA ASN A 84 -0.30 6.81 10.24
C ASN A 84 -0.91 7.68 11.34
N SER A 85 -2.24 7.72 11.48
CA SER A 85 -2.92 8.49 12.52
C SER A 85 -2.86 7.82 13.91
N VAL A 86 -2.33 6.60 14.01
CA VAL A 86 -2.18 5.90 15.31
C VAL A 86 -1.02 6.51 16.09
N PRO A 87 -1.23 7.01 17.32
CA PRO A 87 -0.18 7.59 18.14
C PRO A 87 0.99 6.63 18.35
N GLY A 88 2.22 7.16 18.27
CA GLY A 88 3.44 6.37 18.43
C GLY A 88 3.86 5.53 17.22
N THR A 89 3.14 5.61 16.09
CA THR A 89 3.59 4.95 14.85
C THR A 89 4.54 5.85 14.07
N ASN A 90 5.62 5.27 13.53
CA ASN A 90 6.54 5.98 12.64
C ASN A 90 5.91 6.07 11.23
N PRO A 91 5.63 7.26 10.67
CA PRO A 91 5.09 7.42 9.33
C PRO A 91 6.01 6.90 8.21
N GLU A 92 7.31 6.85 8.45
CA GLU A 92 8.31 6.35 7.48
C GLU A 92 8.26 4.82 7.32
N THR A 93 7.57 4.12 8.22
CA THR A 93 7.41 2.66 8.12
C THR A 93 6.24 2.31 7.20
N ALA A 94 6.52 1.50 6.18
CA ALA A 94 5.51 1.02 5.25
C ALA A 94 4.49 0.12 5.97
N LYS A 95 3.26 0.59 6.11
CA LYS A 95 2.13 -0.15 6.73
C LYS A 95 1.21 -0.80 5.70
N VAL A 96 1.18 -0.25 4.49
CA VAL A 96 0.37 -0.71 3.36
C VAL A 96 1.25 -0.72 2.12
N LEU A 97 1.21 -1.81 1.35
CA LEU A 97 1.96 -1.96 0.11
C LEU A 97 1.00 -1.98 -1.08
N LEU A 98 1.20 -1.06 -2.04
CA LEU A 98 0.48 -1.05 -3.31
C LEU A 98 1.36 -1.67 -4.39
N CYS A 99 1.09 -2.93 -4.71
CA CYS A 99 1.86 -3.69 -5.68
C CYS A 99 1.08 -3.94 -6.98
N THR A 100 1.79 -4.00 -8.11
CA THR A 100 1.23 -4.37 -9.41
C THR A 100 2.07 -5.44 -10.10
N PRO A 101 1.51 -6.21 -11.05
CA PRO A 101 2.27 -7.25 -11.75
C PRO A 101 3.33 -6.70 -12.72
N THR A 102 3.05 -5.57 -13.37
CA THR A 102 3.92 -4.99 -14.40
C THR A 102 4.36 -3.56 -14.06
N GLY A 103 5.48 -3.13 -14.65
CA GLY A 103 6.00 -1.77 -14.49
C GLY A 103 5.11 -0.68 -15.08
N LYS A 104 4.37 -0.97 -16.16
CA LYS A 104 3.41 -0.01 -16.72
C LYS A 104 2.21 0.20 -15.80
N ALA A 105 1.74 -0.86 -15.14
CA ALA A 105 0.68 -0.74 -14.14
C ALA A 105 1.18 0.03 -12.90
N SER A 106 2.41 -0.24 -12.43
CA SER A 106 2.96 0.45 -11.25
C SER A 106 3.10 1.94 -11.49
N PHE A 107 3.54 2.33 -12.70
CA PHE A 107 3.62 3.73 -13.11
C PHE A 107 2.24 4.41 -13.05
N GLY A 108 1.18 3.75 -13.54
CA GLY A 108 -0.17 4.29 -13.52
C GLY A 108 -0.82 4.40 -12.14
N THR A 109 -0.46 3.53 -11.20
CA THR A 109 -1.01 3.56 -9.82
C THR A 109 -0.12 4.31 -8.83
N GLY A 110 1.09 4.71 -9.23
CA GLY A 110 2.14 5.19 -8.33
C GLY A 110 2.71 4.10 -7.40
N GLY A 111 2.36 2.83 -7.65
CA GLY A 111 2.78 1.68 -6.85
C GLY A 111 4.13 1.11 -7.30
N LEU A 112 4.41 -0.12 -6.87
CA LEU A 112 5.64 -0.84 -7.20
C LEU A 112 5.33 -2.20 -7.81
N THR A 113 6.27 -2.79 -8.52
CA THR A 113 6.05 -4.15 -9.02
C THR A 113 6.22 -5.19 -7.91
N LEU A 114 5.45 -6.28 -7.97
CA LEU A 114 5.61 -7.43 -7.06
C LEU A 114 7.06 -7.94 -7.05
N HIS A 115 7.70 -8.01 -8.21
CA HIS A 115 9.11 -8.41 -8.34
C HIS A 115 10.05 -7.48 -7.56
N SER A 116 9.85 -6.16 -7.65
CA SER A 116 10.68 -5.18 -6.93
C SER A 116 10.49 -5.24 -5.42
N VAL A 117 9.24 -5.37 -4.95
CA VAL A 117 8.90 -5.35 -3.51
C VAL A 117 9.38 -6.62 -2.82
N PHE A 118 9.15 -7.78 -3.44
CA PHE A 118 9.45 -9.08 -2.82
C PHE A 118 10.77 -9.70 -3.30
N SER A 119 11.56 -8.98 -4.10
CA SER A 119 12.83 -9.46 -4.67
C SER A 119 12.68 -10.81 -5.40
N LEU A 120 11.59 -10.95 -6.17
CA LEU A 120 11.31 -12.17 -6.91
C LEU A 120 12.29 -12.30 -8.09
N PRO A 121 12.70 -13.54 -8.44
CA PRO A 121 13.48 -13.78 -9.65
C PRO A 121 12.67 -13.39 -10.90
N VAL A 122 13.39 -12.97 -11.94
CA VAL A 122 12.84 -12.63 -13.26
C VAL A 122 12.88 -13.82 -14.20
#